data_AF-A0A066YYJ1-F1
#
_entry.id   AF-A0A066YYJ1-F1
#
_cell.length_a   1.000
_cell.length_b   1.000
_cell.length_c   1.000
_cell.angle_alpha   90.00
_cell.angle_beta   90.00
_cell.angle_gamma   90.00
#
_symmetry.space_group_name_H-M   'P 1'
#
loop_
_entity.id
_entity.type
_entity.pdbx_description
1 polymer ?
#
loop_
_entity_poly.entity_id
_entity_poly.type
_entity_poly.pdbx_seq_one_letter_code
_entity_poly.pdbx_strand_id
1 'polypeptide(L)'
;MPWRQTVRAAVGMAVPLLAGLLFGRLDLGVFAALGAMHATMNDRVEPLRLRAPRIALALAASTTGMLIGAELQYRGAGGLEIGLALTLVGFVGGALSATGPRGSAAGMLLLVSASLGGGMALPHPWWTAPAMMPCGAALVLLLGLRYRTDVRTDPRTVALADVYRALGGMLAALGTPDGAAARRVLTGRLNQMQDLLPPSRPGRPESERLRWLRRSYEAALGTTEAAAGLLWAWRPVPPEVAAFPAALARQITGGPAPDYPGWQPDTPSRTAFDTALRAAADTVSGRWAPLDTAARRRPTRGGCGPGCCRAARCATACGSRCAWRSPRRPSTG
;
A
#
# COMPACT_ATOMS: atom_id res chain seq x y z
N MET A 1 11.52 -6.64 -14.56
CA MET A 1 10.71 -5.39 -14.56
C MET A 1 9.61 -5.48 -15.61
N PRO A 2 8.42 -4.88 -15.41
CA PRO A 2 7.37 -4.86 -16.42
C PRO A 2 7.74 -3.91 -17.56
N TRP A 3 8.52 -4.40 -18.53
CA TRP A 3 9.12 -3.60 -19.63
C TRP A 3 8.11 -2.72 -20.38
N ARG A 4 6.88 -3.22 -20.54
CA ARG A 4 5.78 -2.52 -21.21
C ARG A 4 5.40 -1.21 -20.51
N GLN A 5 5.49 -1.16 -19.19
CA GLN A 5 5.20 0.06 -18.42
C GLN A 5 6.31 1.09 -18.61
N THR A 6 7.56 0.63 -18.58
CA THR A 6 8.74 1.48 -18.82
C THR A 6 8.70 2.11 -20.20
N VAL A 7 8.44 1.31 -21.24
CA VAL A 7 8.35 1.83 -22.63
C VAL A 7 7.19 2.80 -22.78
N ARG A 8 6.03 2.49 -22.22
CA ARG A 8 4.89 3.42 -22.27
C ARG A 8 5.18 4.74 -21.55
N ALA A 9 5.86 4.70 -20.41
CA ALA A 9 6.25 5.90 -19.70
C ALA A 9 7.25 6.73 -20.51
N ALA A 10 8.26 6.07 -21.10
CA ALA A 10 9.23 6.71 -21.98
C ALA A 10 8.55 7.36 -23.20
N VAL A 11 7.67 6.64 -23.89
CA VAL A 11 6.90 7.18 -25.02
C VAL A 11 5.99 8.33 -24.60
N GLY A 12 5.32 8.21 -23.44
CA GLY A 12 4.44 9.25 -22.92
C GLY A 12 5.16 10.58 -22.64
N MET A 13 6.42 10.54 -22.23
CA MET A 13 7.25 11.74 -22.01
C MET A 13 7.97 12.22 -23.28
N ALA A 14 8.46 11.29 -24.11
CA ALA A 14 9.21 11.63 -25.32
C ALA A 14 8.34 12.26 -26.40
N VAL A 15 7.10 11.81 -26.57
CA VAL A 15 6.21 12.30 -27.64
C VAL A 15 5.88 13.79 -27.47
N PRO A 16 5.46 14.31 -26.29
CA PRO A 16 5.23 15.75 -26.11
C PRO A 16 6.49 16.59 -26.30
N LEU A 17 7.66 16.11 -25.87
CA LEU A 17 8.93 16.81 -26.07
C LEU A 17 9.29 16.90 -27.56
N LEU A 18 9.19 15.78 -28.28
CA LEU A 18 9.45 15.73 -29.72
C LEU A 18 8.48 16.64 -30.48
N ALA A 19 7.19 16.62 -30.13
CA ALA A 19 6.21 17.51 -30.72
C ALA A 19 6.57 18.99 -30.46
N GLY A 20 6.89 19.36 -29.22
CA GLY A 20 7.34 20.71 -28.88
C GLY A 20 8.56 21.14 -29.67
N LEU A 21 9.55 20.25 -29.84
CA LEU A 21 10.74 20.50 -30.66
C LEU A 21 10.39 20.73 -32.13
N LEU A 22 9.56 19.85 -32.72
CA LEU A 22 9.18 19.93 -34.14
C LEU A 22 8.36 21.19 -34.47
N PHE A 23 7.53 21.66 -33.54
CA PHE A 23 6.73 22.88 -33.72
C PHE A 23 7.43 24.16 -33.24
N GLY A 24 8.70 24.09 -32.82
CA GLY A 24 9.44 25.23 -32.27
C GLY A 24 8.83 25.78 -30.97
N ARG A 25 8.02 24.97 -30.28
CA ARG A 25 7.32 25.28 -29.02
C ARG A 25 7.77 24.33 -27.91
N LEU A 26 9.08 24.26 -27.68
CA LEU A 26 9.67 23.41 -26.64
C LEU A 26 9.18 23.84 -25.25
N ASP A 27 8.90 25.13 -25.07
CA ASP A 27 8.24 25.72 -23.91
C ASP A 27 6.98 24.91 -23.53
N LEU A 28 6.07 24.66 -24.48
CA LEU A 28 4.85 23.89 -24.25
C LEU A 28 5.11 22.38 -24.09
N GLY A 29 6.05 21.85 -24.89
CA GLY A 29 6.42 20.44 -24.85
C GLY A 29 6.92 19.97 -23.48
N VAL A 30 7.69 20.83 -22.79
CA VAL A 30 8.20 20.54 -21.43
C VAL A 30 7.07 20.40 -20.41
N PHE A 31 6.09 21.31 -20.39
CA PHE A 31 4.97 21.21 -19.45
C PHE A 31 4.05 20.02 -19.74
N ALA A 32 3.84 19.71 -21.02
CA ALA A 32 3.13 18.49 -21.40
C ALA A 32 3.89 17.24 -20.95
N ALA A 33 5.22 17.19 -21.12
CA ALA A 33 6.04 16.08 -20.66
C ALA A 33 6.05 15.93 -19.13
N LEU A 34 6.06 17.04 -18.38
CA LEU A 34 5.89 17.04 -16.92
C LEU A 34 4.54 16.46 -16.51
N GLY A 35 3.47 16.85 -17.19
CA GLY A 35 2.14 16.27 -17.00
C GLY A 35 2.10 14.76 -17.28
N ALA A 36 2.75 14.32 -18.36
CA ALA A 36 2.91 12.90 -18.67
C ALA A 36 3.71 12.16 -17.57
N MET A 37 4.81 12.74 -17.10
CA MET A 37 5.61 12.19 -15.99
C MET A 37 4.76 12.01 -14.73
N HIS A 38 4.04 13.04 -14.30
CA HIS A 38 3.17 12.98 -13.12
C HIS A 38 2.06 11.93 -13.25
N ALA A 39 1.47 11.80 -14.45
CA ALA A 39 0.50 10.75 -14.74
C ALA A 39 1.11 9.35 -14.65
N THR A 40 2.30 9.14 -15.23
CA THR A 40 2.98 7.83 -15.23
C THR A 40 3.40 7.39 -13.82
N MET A 41 3.89 8.31 -12.97
CA MET A 41 4.25 8.00 -11.58
C MET A 41 3.04 7.53 -10.76
N ASN A 42 1.84 8.03 -11.10
CA ASN A 42 0.59 7.68 -10.42
C ASN A 42 -0.19 6.58 -11.13
N ASP A 43 0.34 6.07 -12.25
CA ASP A 43 -0.26 5.00 -13.02
C ASP A 43 0.09 3.63 -12.43
N ARG A 44 -0.92 2.99 -11.84
CA ARG A 44 -0.81 1.61 -11.32
C ARG A 44 -1.53 0.62 -12.24
N VAL A 45 -1.13 -0.65 -12.18
CA VAL A 45 -1.78 -1.73 -12.92
C VAL A 45 -3.13 -2.07 -12.28
N GLU A 46 -4.15 -1.28 -12.59
CA GLU A 46 -5.48 -1.36 -11.97
C GLU A 46 -6.63 -1.18 -12.97
N PRO A 47 -7.86 -1.66 -12.69
CA PRO A 47 -9.00 -1.40 -13.57
C PRO A 47 -9.21 0.11 -13.71
N LEU A 48 -9.68 0.57 -14.89
CA LEU A 48 -9.76 2.00 -15.21
C LEU A 48 -10.56 2.79 -14.15
N ARG A 49 -11.60 2.18 -13.56
CA ARG A 49 -12.43 2.79 -12.50
C ARG A 49 -11.67 3.12 -11.21
N LEU A 50 -10.59 2.41 -10.90
CA LEU A 50 -9.72 2.68 -9.74
C LEU A 50 -8.52 3.54 -10.12
N ARG A 51 -8.01 3.34 -11.34
CA ARG A 51 -6.87 4.05 -11.92
C ARG A 51 -7.17 5.52 -12.21
N ALA A 52 -8.27 5.78 -12.93
CA ALA A 52 -8.64 7.12 -13.39
C ALA A 52 -8.76 8.14 -12.25
N PRO A 53 -9.46 7.88 -11.13
CA PRO A 53 -9.56 8.86 -10.05
C PRO A 53 -8.21 9.12 -9.37
N ARG A 54 -7.29 8.14 -9.29
CA ARG A 54 -5.95 8.37 -8.74
C ARG A 54 -5.14 9.31 -9.63
N ILE A 55 -5.11 9.03 -10.94
CA ILE A 55 -4.40 9.86 -11.91
C ILE A 55 -5.05 11.26 -11.98
N ALA A 56 -6.38 11.33 -12.01
CA ALA A 56 -7.10 12.60 -12.03
C ALA A 56 -6.82 13.45 -10.80
N LEU A 57 -6.82 12.85 -9.59
CA LEU A 57 -6.49 13.58 -8.36
C LEU A 57 -5.05 14.09 -8.38
N ALA A 58 -4.10 13.25 -8.79
CA ALA A 58 -2.69 13.62 -8.92
C ALA A 58 -2.49 14.78 -9.91
N LEU A 59 -3.17 14.73 -11.07
CA LEU A 59 -3.08 15.77 -12.08
C LEU A 59 -3.82 17.04 -11.71
N ALA A 60 -4.97 16.95 -11.05
CA ALA A 60 -5.68 18.11 -10.54
C ALA A 60 -4.79 18.85 -9.54
N ALA A 61 -4.22 18.12 -8.58
CA ALA A 61 -3.27 18.70 -7.62
C ALA A 61 -2.05 19.31 -8.32
N SER A 62 -1.46 18.62 -9.28
CA SER A 62 -0.30 19.12 -10.03
C SER A 62 -0.61 20.37 -10.86
N THR A 63 -1.74 20.36 -11.58
CA THR A 63 -2.17 21.48 -12.43
C THR A 63 -2.50 22.70 -11.58
N THR A 64 -3.19 22.51 -10.45
CA THR A 64 -3.47 23.57 -9.48
C THR A 64 -2.18 24.13 -8.88
N GLY A 65 -1.22 23.27 -8.53
CA GLY A 65 0.08 23.70 -8.03
C GLY A 65 0.80 24.57 -9.06
N MET A 66 0.93 24.07 -10.29
CA MET A 66 1.52 24.80 -11.40
C MET A 66 0.85 26.16 -11.64
N LEU A 67 -0.49 26.22 -11.57
CA LEU A 67 -1.25 27.45 -11.72
C LEU A 67 -0.93 28.47 -10.62
N ILE A 68 -0.88 28.03 -9.34
CA ILE A 68 -0.52 28.89 -8.21
C ILE A 68 0.91 29.46 -8.39
N GLY A 69 1.87 28.60 -8.73
CA GLY A 69 3.25 29.01 -8.96
C GLY A 69 3.35 30.00 -10.13
N ALA A 70 2.68 29.70 -11.23
CA ALA A 70 2.71 30.52 -12.43
C ALA A 70 2.08 31.91 -12.21
N GLU A 71 1.00 31.97 -11.43
CA GLU A 71 0.32 33.21 -11.06
C GLU A 71 1.20 34.10 -10.17
N LEU A 72 1.89 33.51 -9.18
CA LEU A 72 2.84 34.24 -8.33
C LEU A 72 3.97 34.85 -9.15
N GLN A 73 4.54 34.07 -10.07
CA GLN A 73 5.60 34.55 -10.95
C GLN A 73 5.09 35.64 -11.92
N TYR A 74 3.90 35.48 -12.49
CA TYR A 74 3.29 36.46 -13.39
C TYR A 74 3.05 37.81 -12.71
N ARG A 75 2.65 37.81 -11.42
CA ARG A 75 2.49 39.03 -10.62
C ARG A 75 3.81 39.66 -10.18
N GLY A 76 4.95 39.01 -10.43
CA GLY A 76 6.26 39.46 -9.94
C GLY A 76 6.37 39.38 -8.41
N ALA A 77 5.73 38.37 -7.80
CA ALA A 77 5.69 38.22 -6.35
C ALA A 77 7.10 38.17 -5.73
N GLY A 78 7.26 38.83 -4.59
CA GLY A 78 8.53 38.84 -3.86
C GLY A 78 8.83 37.51 -3.18
N GLY A 79 10.09 37.30 -2.75
CA GLY A 79 10.51 36.05 -2.10
C GLY A 79 9.69 35.70 -0.84
N LEU A 80 9.27 36.70 -0.06
CA LEU A 80 8.42 36.51 1.11
C LEU A 80 7.02 36.00 0.73
N GLU A 81 6.41 36.58 -0.30
CA GLU A 81 5.08 36.20 -0.79
C GLU A 81 5.10 34.77 -1.34
N ILE A 82 6.12 34.43 -2.12
CA ILE A 82 6.35 33.07 -2.61
C ILE A 82 6.54 32.10 -1.44
N GLY A 83 7.34 32.47 -0.43
CA GLY A 83 7.58 31.65 0.76
C GLY A 83 6.30 31.37 1.55
N LEU A 84 5.46 32.40 1.77
CA LEU A 84 4.16 32.26 2.44
C LEU A 84 3.20 31.39 1.64
N ALA A 85 3.11 31.60 0.33
CA ALA A 85 2.25 30.80 -0.54
C ALA A 85 2.67 29.33 -0.56
N LEU A 86 3.96 29.03 -0.70
CA LEU A 86 4.47 27.66 -0.66
C LEU A 86 4.29 27.01 0.72
N THR A 87 4.39 27.79 1.80
CA THR A 87 4.10 27.31 3.15
C THR A 87 2.63 26.92 3.30
N LEU A 88 1.70 27.75 2.79
CA LEU A 88 0.27 27.44 2.78
C LEU A 88 -0.03 26.20 1.93
N VAL A 89 0.57 26.11 0.73
CA VAL A 89 0.47 24.95 -0.15
C VAL A 89 1.00 23.68 0.53
N GLY A 90 2.14 23.79 1.23
CA GLY A 90 2.72 22.71 2.01
C GLY A 90 1.79 22.26 3.15
N PHE A 91 1.14 23.20 3.85
CA PHE A 91 0.16 22.91 4.89
C PHE A 91 -1.05 22.16 4.32
N VAL A 92 -1.60 22.62 3.19
CA VAL A 92 -2.68 21.92 2.46
C VAL A 92 -2.22 20.53 2.01
N GLY A 93 -1.00 20.40 1.50
CA GLY A 93 -0.41 19.10 1.12
C GLY A 93 -0.25 18.15 2.31
N GLY A 94 0.11 18.67 3.49
CA GLY A 94 0.13 17.94 4.75
C GLY A 94 -1.26 17.46 5.16
N ALA A 95 -2.26 18.33 5.09
CA ALA A 95 -3.65 17.97 5.37
C ALA A 95 -4.19 16.89 4.41
N LEU A 96 -3.88 17.01 3.11
CA LEU A 96 -4.22 16.00 2.11
C LEU A 96 -3.59 14.64 2.45
N SER A 97 -2.37 14.64 3.00
CA SER A 97 -1.67 13.40 3.38
C SER A 97 -2.42 12.59 4.44
N ALA A 98 -3.23 13.22 5.30
CA ALA A 98 -4.05 12.53 6.30
C ALA A 98 -5.19 11.67 5.67
N THR A 99 -5.54 11.91 4.41
CA THR A 99 -6.58 11.14 3.68
C THR A 99 -6.08 9.79 3.14
N GLY A 100 -4.80 9.49 3.33
CA GLY A 100 -4.17 8.23 2.95
C GLY A 100 -3.19 8.36 1.77
N PRO A 101 -2.74 7.23 1.18
CA PRO A 101 -1.67 7.22 0.18
C PRO A 101 -1.94 8.09 -1.05
N ARG A 102 -3.20 8.19 -1.48
CA ARG A 102 -3.61 9.02 -2.62
C ARG A 102 -3.48 10.51 -2.32
N GLY A 103 -3.88 10.93 -1.12
CA GLY A 103 -3.78 12.31 -0.70
C GLY A 103 -2.34 12.76 -0.49
N SER A 104 -1.48 11.88 0.03
CA SER A 104 -0.05 12.19 0.17
C SER A 104 0.63 12.42 -1.18
N ALA A 105 0.38 11.54 -2.16
CA ALA A 105 0.89 11.73 -3.52
C ALA A 105 0.38 13.04 -4.16
N ALA A 106 -0.90 13.35 -3.96
CA ALA A 106 -1.50 14.59 -4.44
C ALA A 106 -0.87 15.83 -3.78
N GLY A 107 -0.68 15.81 -2.45
CA GLY A 107 -0.03 16.91 -1.72
C GLY A 107 1.41 17.15 -2.15
N MET A 108 2.18 16.09 -2.40
CA MET A 108 3.54 16.19 -2.95
C MET A 108 3.53 16.84 -4.34
N LEU A 109 2.66 16.37 -5.25
CA LEU A 109 2.57 16.93 -6.60
C LEU A 109 2.10 18.38 -6.60
N LEU A 110 1.16 18.74 -5.72
CA LEU A 110 0.70 20.11 -5.53
C LEU A 110 1.88 21.02 -5.18
N LEU A 111 2.64 20.66 -4.14
CA LEU A 111 3.78 21.45 -3.67
C LEU A 111 4.89 21.52 -4.73
N VAL A 112 5.31 20.39 -5.28
CA VAL A 112 6.36 20.32 -6.31
C VAL A 112 5.97 21.13 -7.54
N SER A 113 4.72 21.02 -8.00
CA SER A 113 4.27 21.76 -9.19
C SER A 113 4.16 23.26 -8.91
N ALA A 114 3.78 23.66 -7.68
CA ALA A 114 3.79 25.07 -7.28
C ALA A 114 5.20 25.66 -7.24
N SER A 115 6.17 24.93 -6.69
CA SER A 115 7.57 25.36 -6.73
C SER A 115 8.10 25.46 -8.16
N LEU A 116 7.78 24.50 -9.03
CA LEU A 116 8.17 24.54 -10.44
C LEU A 116 7.52 25.71 -11.18
N GLY A 117 6.23 25.96 -10.97
CA GLY A 117 5.51 27.06 -11.62
C GLY A 117 6.03 28.44 -11.23
N GLY A 118 6.57 28.59 -10.01
CA GLY A 118 7.19 29.85 -9.56
C GLY A 118 8.64 30.04 -10.03
N GLY A 119 9.33 28.95 -10.39
CA GLY A 119 10.77 28.97 -10.69
C GLY A 119 11.13 28.78 -12.18
N MET A 120 10.25 28.20 -12.99
CA MET A 120 10.53 27.95 -14.41
C MET A 120 10.17 29.15 -15.28
N ALA A 121 10.77 29.27 -16.46
CA ALA A 121 10.34 30.25 -17.46
C ALA A 121 8.97 29.85 -18.02
N LEU A 122 7.96 30.71 -17.83
CA LEU A 122 6.61 30.43 -18.29
C LEU A 122 6.42 30.78 -19.77
N PRO A 123 5.70 29.95 -20.53
CA PRO A 123 5.26 30.26 -21.88
C PRO A 123 4.27 31.42 -21.85
N HIS A 124 4.22 32.20 -22.94
CA HIS A 124 3.20 33.24 -23.08
C HIS A 124 1.98 32.70 -23.85
N PRO A 125 0.75 32.86 -23.32
CA PRO A 125 0.39 33.42 -22.00
C PRO A 125 0.64 32.44 -20.84
N TRP A 126 0.89 32.96 -19.63
CA TRP A 126 1.36 32.22 -18.45
C TRP A 126 0.51 31.00 -18.05
N TRP A 127 -0.79 31.01 -18.33
CA TRP A 127 -1.72 29.92 -18.05
C TRP A 127 -1.57 28.72 -19.01
N THR A 128 -0.79 28.84 -20.08
CA THR A 128 -0.56 27.72 -21.01
C THR A 128 0.27 26.61 -20.39
N ALA A 129 1.18 26.92 -19.46
CA ALA A 129 1.94 25.92 -18.70
C ALA A 129 1.03 24.93 -17.95
N PRO A 130 0.13 25.37 -17.03
CA PRO A 130 -0.78 24.45 -16.35
C PRO A 130 -1.76 23.78 -17.32
N ALA A 131 -2.19 24.46 -18.40
CA ALA A 131 -3.09 23.86 -19.39
C ALA A 131 -2.47 22.71 -20.20
N MET A 132 -1.14 22.72 -20.41
CA MET A 132 -0.44 21.65 -21.15
C MET A 132 -0.22 20.37 -20.33
N MET A 133 -0.18 20.47 -18.99
CA MET A 133 -0.02 19.30 -18.12
C MET A 133 -1.10 18.23 -18.33
N PRO A 134 -2.42 18.54 -18.34
CA PRO A 134 -3.44 17.53 -18.61
C PRO A 134 -3.36 16.96 -20.03
N CYS A 135 -2.84 17.70 -21.02
CA CYS A 135 -2.65 17.19 -22.39
C CYS A 135 -1.66 16.02 -22.44
N GLY A 136 -0.47 16.18 -21.84
CA GLY A 136 0.51 15.10 -21.80
C GLY A 136 0.06 13.93 -20.92
N ALA A 137 -0.71 14.22 -19.87
CA ALA A 137 -1.30 13.18 -19.06
C ALA A 137 -2.41 12.38 -19.78
N ALA A 138 -3.23 13.06 -20.58
CA ALA A 138 -4.24 12.42 -21.42
C ALA A 138 -3.60 11.46 -22.43
N LEU A 139 -2.45 11.82 -23.00
CA LEU A 139 -1.67 10.92 -23.86
C LEU A 139 -1.28 9.63 -23.13
N VAL A 140 -0.80 9.71 -21.89
CA VAL A 140 -0.44 8.52 -21.08
C VAL A 140 -1.68 7.65 -20.78
N LEU A 141 -2.82 8.29 -20.52
CA LEU A 141 -4.09 7.58 -20.33
C LEU A 141 -4.51 6.83 -21.61
N LEU A 142 -4.43 7.49 -22.78
CA LEU A 142 -4.71 6.94 -24.11
C LEU A 142 -3.79 5.76 -24.46
N LEU A 143 -2.49 5.90 -24.23
CA LEU A 143 -1.52 4.80 -24.41
C LEU A 143 -1.82 3.62 -23.49
N GLY A 144 -2.43 3.87 -22.32
CA GLY A 144 -2.84 2.83 -21.38
C GLY A 144 -4.18 2.14 -21.69
N LEU A 145 -5.04 2.75 -22.52
CA LEU A 145 -6.36 2.21 -22.88
C LEU A 145 -6.26 0.98 -23.80
N ARG A 146 -5.31 1.00 -24.75
CA ARG A 146 -5.15 -0.06 -25.78
C ARG A 146 -4.65 -1.41 -25.24
N TYR A 147 -4.19 -1.47 -23.99
CA TYR A 147 -3.49 -2.64 -23.46
C TYR A 147 -4.34 -3.54 -22.55
N ARG A 148 -5.65 -3.29 -22.42
CA ARG A 148 -6.45 -3.89 -21.33
C ARG A 148 -7.85 -4.37 -21.75
N THR A 149 -7.94 -4.97 -22.94
CA THR A 149 -9.11 -5.76 -23.33
C THR A 149 -9.09 -7.19 -22.78
N ASP A 150 -7.99 -7.64 -22.15
CA ASP A 150 -7.97 -8.95 -21.51
C ASP A 150 -8.56 -8.86 -20.10
N VAL A 151 -9.89 -8.94 -20.04
CA VAL A 151 -10.73 -8.96 -18.82
C VAL A 151 -10.43 -10.19 -17.94
N ARG A 152 -9.60 -11.13 -18.42
CA ARG A 152 -9.39 -12.46 -17.80
C ARG A 152 -8.48 -12.48 -16.59
N THR A 153 -7.80 -11.39 -16.22
CA THR A 153 -6.98 -11.36 -15.00
C THR A 153 -7.37 -10.18 -14.12
N ASP A 154 -8.24 -10.44 -13.13
CA ASP A 154 -8.52 -9.48 -12.06
C ASP A 154 -7.19 -9.05 -11.42
N PRO A 155 -6.80 -7.75 -11.50
CA PRO A 155 -5.51 -7.28 -11.04
C PRO A 155 -5.32 -7.49 -9.53
N ARG A 156 -6.41 -7.59 -8.76
CA ARG A 156 -6.34 -7.94 -7.32
C ARG A 156 -5.87 -9.38 -7.12
N THR A 157 -6.33 -10.29 -7.97
CA THR A 157 -5.93 -11.70 -7.95
C THR A 157 -4.45 -11.84 -8.33
N VAL A 158 -3.98 -11.10 -9.34
CA VAL A 158 -2.56 -11.08 -9.71
C VAL A 158 -1.70 -10.49 -8.60
N ALA A 159 -2.12 -9.37 -8.00
CA ALA A 159 -1.37 -8.74 -6.92
C ALA A 159 -1.27 -9.64 -5.67
N LEU A 160 -2.35 -10.36 -5.34
CA LEU A 160 -2.32 -11.35 -4.26
C LEU A 160 -1.35 -12.50 -4.58
N ALA A 161 -1.34 -13.01 -5.82
CA ALA A 161 -0.37 -14.02 -6.23
C ALA A 161 1.08 -13.49 -6.16
N ASP A 162 1.31 -12.23 -6.50
CA ASP A 162 2.62 -11.58 -6.37
C ASP A 162 3.08 -11.46 -4.90
N VAL A 163 2.16 -11.23 -3.96
CA VAL A 163 2.45 -11.27 -2.51
C VAL A 163 2.96 -12.65 -2.11
N TYR A 164 2.23 -13.71 -2.46
CA TYR A 164 2.63 -15.08 -2.13
C TYR A 164 3.95 -15.49 -2.81
N ARG A 165 4.20 -15.04 -4.05
CA ARG A 165 5.49 -15.28 -4.70
C ARG A 165 6.64 -14.55 -4.01
N ALA A 166 6.44 -13.29 -3.60
CA ALA A 166 7.44 -12.53 -2.85
C ALA A 166 7.68 -13.11 -1.45
N LEU A 167 6.65 -13.68 -0.83
CA LEU A 167 6.78 -14.40 0.44
C LEU A 167 7.69 -15.62 0.29
N GLY A 168 7.48 -16.44 -0.75
CA GLY A 168 8.37 -17.57 -1.05
C GLY A 168 9.81 -17.12 -1.32
N GLY A 169 10.00 -16.02 -2.05
CA GLY A 169 11.33 -15.42 -2.26
C GLY A 169 11.99 -14.95 -0.96
N MET A 170 11.23 -14.38 -0.03
CA MET A 170 11.73 -14.03 1.30
C MET A 170 12.12 -15.27 2.11
N LEU A 171 11.30 -16.33 2.08
CA LEU A 171 11.60 -17.57 2.77
C LEU A 171 12.85 -18.26 2.23
N ALA A 172 13.05 -18.24 0.90
CA ALA A 172 14.24 -18.79 0.26
C ALA A 172 15.51 -17.98 0.61
N ALA A 173 15.38 -16.70 0.93
CA ALA A 173 16.47 -15.83 1.35
C ALA A 173 16.76 -15.87 2.87
N LEU A 174 15.99 -16.65 3.65
CA LEU A 174 16.25 -16.80 5.09
C LEU A 174 17.63 -17.43 5.32
N GLY A 175 18.38 -16.90 6.29
CA GLY A 175 19.74 -17.35 6.55
C GLY A 175 20.78 -16.82 5.57
N THR A 176 20.40 -15.93 4.65
CA THR A 176 21.31 -15.28 3.68
C THR A 176 21.36 -13.76 3.88
N PRO A 177 22.45 -13.08 3.46
CA PRO A 177 22.54 -11.62 3.45
C PRO A 177 21.40 -10.92 2.68
N ASP A 178 20.78 -11.60 1.73
CA ASP A 178 19.71 -11.06 0.90
C ASP A 178 18.35 -11.00 1.60
N GLY A 179 18.21 -11.56 2.80
CA GLY A 179 16.93 -11.61 3.54
C GLY A 179 16.30 -10.23 3.74
N ALA A 180 17.10 -9.20 4.04
CA ALA A 180 16.60 -7.83 4.20
C ALA A 180 16.09 -7.23 2.89
N ALA A 181 16.75 -7.52 1.76
CA ALA A 181 16.31 -7.08 0.45
C ALA A 181 15.02 -7.78 0.04
N ALA A 182 14.92 -9.09 0.24
CA ALA A 182 13.71 -9.86 -0.02
C ALA A 182 12.52 -9.41 0.85
N ARG A 183 12.77 -9.05 2.12
CA ARG A 183 11.74 -8.46 3.00
C ARG A 183 11.20 -7.14 2.45
N ARG A 184 12.07 -6.25 1.94
CA ARG A 184 11.64 -4.99 1.30
C ARG A 184 10.75 -5.25 0.09
N VAL A 185 11.10 -6.22 -0.75
CA VAL A 185 10.27 -6.62 -1.90
C VAL A 185 8.91 -7.12 -1.46
N LEU A 186 8.84 -8.01 -0.45
CA LEU A 186 7.57 -8.50 0.11
C LEU A 186 6.70 -7.37 0.66
N THR A 187 7.28 -6.46 1.45
CA THR A 187 6.54 -5.29 1.97
C THR A 187 5.97 -4.44 0.84
N GLY A 188 6.73 -4.22 -0.24
CA GLY A 188 6.25 -3.51 -1.42
C GLY A 188 5.03 -4.19 -2.08
N ARG A 189 4.99 -5.52 -2.13
CA ARG A 189 3.85 -6.28 -2.67
C ARG A 189 2.63 -6.27 -1.76
N LEU A 190 2.84 -6.37 -0.44
CA LEU A 190 1.76 -6.26 0.54
C LEU A 190 1.07 -4.89 0.44
N ASN A 191 1.86 -3.80 0.41
CA ASN A 191 1.34 -2.45 0.23
C ASN A 191 0.58 -2.31 -1.09
N GLN A 192 1.12 -2.85 -2.19
CA GLN A 192 0.43 -2.86 -3.47
C GLN A 192 -0.93 -3.57 -3.40
N MET A 193 -1.01 -4.73 -2.73
CA MET A 193 -2.29 -5.44 -2.56
C MET A 193 -3.27 -4.66 -1.68
N GLN A 194 -2.79 -4.05 -0.59
CA GLN A 194 -3.61 -3.22 0.29
C GLN A 194 -4.25 -2.04 -0.44
N ASP A 195 -3.50 -1.37 -1.32
CA ASP A 195 -4.01 -0.24 -2.11
C ASP A 195 -5.12 -0.64 -3.09
N LEU A 196 -5.16 -1.91 -3.51
CA LEU A 196 -6.16 -2.46 -4.42
C LEU A 196 -7.45 -2.90 -3.72
N LEU A 197 -7.38 -3.16 -2.41
CA LEU A 197 -8.52 -3.54 -1.61
C LEU A 197 -9.35 -2.29 -1.27
N PRO A 198 -10.63 -2.22 -1.69
CA PRO A 198 -11.49 -1.12 -1.29
C PRO A 198 -11.69 -1.13 0.24
N PRO A 199 -11.92 0.05 0.86
CA PRO A 199 -12.25 0.12 2.28
C PRO A 199 -13.54 -0.65 2.55
N SER A 200 -13.60 -1.32 3.70
CA SER A 200 -14.84 -1.94 4.16
C SER A 200 -15.90 -0.85 4.38
N ARG A 201 -17.11 -1.05 3.85
CA ARG A 201 -18.22 -0.10 4.00
C ARG A 201 -19.28 -0.70 4.91
N PRO A 202 -19.53 -0.12 6.10
CA PRO A 202 -20.60 -0.56 6.97
C PRO A 202 -21.94 -0.58 6.22
N GLY A 203 -22.70 -1.66 6.34
CA GLY A 203 -24.05 -1.78 5.77
C GLY A 203 -24.13 -2.12 4.28
N ARG A 204 -23.02 -2.33 3.56
CA ARG A 204 -23.06 -2.88 2.20
C ARG A 204 -22.50 -4.31 2.14
N PRO A 205 -23.24 -5.27 1.54
CA PRO A 205 -22.75 -6.62 1.36
C PRO A 205 -21.53 -6.61 0.42
N GLU A 206 -20.42 -7.18 0.89
CA GLU A 206 -19.22 -7.40 0.08
C GLU A 206 -19.43 -8.61 -0.84
N SER A 207 -18.75 -8.68 -1.99
CA SER A 207 -18.80 -9.91 -2.81
C SER A 207 -17.99 -11.02 -2.16
N GLU A 208 -18.38 -12.28 -2.36
CA GLU A 208 -17.62 -13.45 -1.86
C GLU A 208 -16.17 -13.44 -2.32
N ARG A 209 -15.95 -13.09 -3.61
CA ARG A 209 -14.61 -12.96 -4.18
C ARG A 209 -13.76 -11.94 -3.42
N LEU A 210 -14.34 -10.78 -3.09
CA LEU A 210 -13.62 -9.74 -2.39
C LEU A 210 -13.37 -10.09 -0.91
N ARG A 211 -14.31 -10.77 -0.24
CA ARG A 211 -14.08 -11.36 1.09
C ARG A 211 -12.95 -12.39 1.07
N TRP A 212 -12.92 -13.26 0.06
CA TRP A 212 -11.85 -14.24 -0.13
C TRP A 212 -10.48 -13.56 -0.35
N LEU A 213 -10.42 -12.51 -1.20
CA LEU A 213 -9.19 -11.73 -1.41
C LEU A 213 -8.69 -11.10 -0.11
N ARG A 214 -9.59 -10.50 0.69
CA ARG A 214 -9.25 -9.86 1.96
C ARG A 214 -8.72 -10.88 2.98
N ARG A 215 -9.42 -12.00 3.16
CA ARG A 215 -8.99 -13.08 4.07
C ARG A 215 -7.66 -13.69 3.65
N SER A 216 -7.46 -13.93 2.35
CA SER A 216 -6.19 -14.46 1.84
C SER A 216 -5.03 -13.46 2.03
N TYR A 217 -5.31 -12.16 1.88
CA TYR A 217 -4.33 -11.11 2.19
C TYR A 217 -3.98 -11.06 3.69
N GLU A 218 -4.98 -11.13 4.58
CA GLU A 218 -4.79 -11.19 6.03
C GLU A 218 -3.98 -12.43 6.46
N ALA A 219 -4.25 -13.59 5.85
CA ALA A 219 -3.47 -14.80 6.12
C ALA A 219 -2.01 -14.68 5.64
N ALA A 220 -1.77 -14.02 4.51
CA ALA A 220 -0.42 -13.70 4.05
C ALA A 220 0.31 -12.72 4.99
N LEU A 221 -0.39 -11.74 5.56
CA LEU A 221 0.14 -10.85 6.60
C LEU A 221 0.55 -11.63 7.85
N GLY A 222 -0.33 -12.48 8.39
CA GLY A 222 -0.02 -13.30 9.56
C GLY A 222 1.16 -14.25 9.32
N THR A 223 1.24 -14.84 8.13
CA THR A 223 2.39 -15.68 7.72
C THR A 223 3.68 -14.86 7.66
N THR A 224 3.61 -13.62 7.16
CA THR A 224 4.74 -12.70 7.09
C THR A 224 5.23 -12.29 8.48
N GLU A 225 4.32 -12.03 9.42
CA GLU A 225 4.66 -11.71 10.80
C GLU A 225 5.35 -12.89 11.50
N ALA A 226 4.84 -14.12 11.32
CA ALA A 226 5.48 -15.31 11.85
C ALA A 226 6.88 -15.55 11.23
N ALA A 227 7.02 -15.31 9.91
CA ALA A 227 8.30 -15.41 9.22
C ALA A 227 9.33 -14.34 9.63
N ALA A 228 8.88 -13.18 10.14
CA ALA A 228 9.78 -12.11 10.56
C ALA A 228 10.71 -12.55 11.71
N GLY A 229 10.20 -13.38 12.64
CA GLY A 229 11.03 -13.97 13.70
C GLY A 229 12.14 -14.87 13.15
N LEU A 230 11.84 -15.63 12.09
CA LEU A 230 12.84 -16.49 11.43
C LEU A 230 13.88 -15.66 10.68
N LEU A 231 13.47 -14.57 10.04
CA LEU A 231 14.36 -13.64 9.35
C LEU A 231 15.40 -13.05 10.30
N TRP A 232 14.96 -12.48 11.43
CA TRP A 232 15.87 -11.84 12.38
C TRP A 232 16.74 -12.84 13.14
N ALA A 233 16.24 -14.06 13.33
CA ALA A 233 17.01 -15.16 13.92
C ALA A 233 17.94 -15.87 12.91
N TRP A 234 17.98 -15.43 11.64
CA TRP A 234 18.74 -16.07 10.56
C TRP A 234 18.44 -17.58 10.42
N ARG A 235 17.20 -18.00 10.70
CA ARG A 235 16.80 -19.41 10.67
C ARG A 235 16.24 -19.77 9.30
N PRO A 236 16.95 -20.57 8.49
CA PRO A 236 16.42 -21.03 7.21
C PRO A 236 15.25 -22.00 7.42
N VAL A 237 14.43 -22.15 6.38
CA VAL A 237 13.39 -23.18 6.25
C VAL A 237 13.77 -24.14 5.13
N PRO A 238 13.26 -25.39 5.13
CA PRO A 238 13.49 -26.31 4.01
C PRO A 238 13.06 -25.70 2.67
N PRO A 239 13.74 -26.02 1.55
CA PRO A 239 13.46 -25.43 0.24
C PRO A 239 12.03 -25.71 -0.24
N GLU A 240 11.46 -26.86 0.11
CA GLU A 240 10.08 -27.23 -0.18
C GLU A 240 9.08 -26.27 0.49
N VAL A 241 9.34 -25.90 1.76
CA VAL A 241 8.53 -24.94 2.52
C VAL A 241 8.70 -23.53 1.96
N ALA A 242 9.91 -23.15 1.56
CA ALA A 242 10.17 -21.87 0.90
C ALA A 242 9.48 -21.75 -0.48
N ALA A 243 9.38 -22.85 -1.23
CA ALA A 243 8.72 -22.90 -2.53
C ALA A 243 7.18 -22.91 -2.43
N PHE A 244 6.61 -23.35 -1.31
CA PHE A 244 5.17 -23.54 -1.13
C PHE A 244 4.33 -22.26 -1.36
N PRO A 245 4.70 -21.06 -0.86
CA PRO A 245 3.98 -19.83 -1.21
C PRO A 245 3.92 -19.56 -2.72
N ALA A 246 4.96 -19.88 -3.49
CA ALA A 246 4.92 -19.73 -4.94
C ALA A 246 3.95 -20.73 -5.60
N ALA A 247 3.71 -21.89 -4.98
CA ALA A 247 2.67 -22.83 -5.40
C ALA A 247 1.27 -22.31 -5.09
N LEU A 248 1.04 -21.71 -3.92
CA LEU A 248 -0.20 -21.01 -3.59
C LEU A 248 -0.49 -19.86 -4.57
N ALA A 249 0.53 -19.13 -5.00
CA ALA A 249 0.39 -18.09 -6.03
C ALA A 249 -0.12 -18.64 -7.37
N ARG A 250 0.27 -19.86 -7.76
CA ARG A 250 -0.26 -20.53 -8.95
C ARG A 250 -1.72 -20.93 -8.75
N GLN A 251 -2.09 -21.45 -7.57
CA GLN A 251 -3.48 -21.76 -7.24
C GLN A 251 -4.39 -20.53 -7.31
N ILE A 252 -3.95 -19.39 -6.75
CA ILE A 252 -4.69 -18.11 -6.78
C ILE A 252 -5.02 -17.67 -8.21
N THR A 253 -4.14 -17.97 -9.16
CA THR A 253 -4.28 -17.63 -10.58
C THR A 253 -4.95 -18.72 -11.42
N GLY A 254 -5.52 -19.75 -10.79
CA GLY A 254 -6.31 -20.81 -11.44
C GLY A 254 -5.58 -22.14 -11.61
N GLY A 255 -4.38 -22.30 -11.06
CA GLY A 255 -3.68 -23.58 -11.00
C GLY A 255 -4.29 -24.55 -9.98
N PRO A 256 -3.84 -25.83 -9.98
CA PRO A 256 -4.30 -26.82 -9.01
C PRO A 256 -3.87 -26.44 -7.58
N ALA A 257 -4.63 -26.91 -6.59
CA ALA A 257 -4.26 -26.79 -5.19
C ALA A 257 -2.97 -27.60 -4.93
N PRO A 258 -1.91 -27.01 -4.36
CA PRO A 258 -0.69 -27.73 -4.06
C PRO A 258 -0.85 -28.56 -2.78
N ASP A 259 -0.15 -29.70 -2.75
CA ASP A 259 -0.01 -30.48 -1.53
C ASP A 259 0.87 -29.74 -0.52
N TYR A 260 0.48 -29.79 0.76
CA TYR A 260 1.25 -29.17 1.81
C TYR A 260 2.54 -29.97 2.07
N PRO A 261 3.72 -29.33 2.19
CA PRO A 261 4.97 -30.03 2.40
C PRO A 261 4.98 -30.82 3.72
N GLY A 262 5.62 -31.99 3.73
CA GLY A 262 5.75 -32.88 4.90
C GLY A 262 6.72 -32.36 5.96
N TRP A 263 6.56 -31.09 6.38
CA TRP A 263 7.47 -30.41 7.29
C TRP A 263 7.09 -30.62 8.76
N GLN A 264 8.10 -30.94 9.58
CA GLN A 264 7.99 -31.02 11.03
C GLN A 264 8.84 -29.92 11.69
N PRO A 265 8.23 -28.85 12.24
CA PRO A 265 8.97 -27.78 12.89
C PRO A 265 9.55 -28.22 14.24
N ASP A 266 10.81 -27.87 14.49
CA ASP A 266 11.62 -28.26 15.66
C ASP A 266 11.72 -27.18 16.75
N THR A 267 11.25 -25.96 16.47
CA THR A 267 11.33 -24.82 17.40
C THR A 267 10.00 -24.08 17.47
N PRO A 268 9.68 -23.43 18.60
CA PRO A 268 8.43 -22.68 18.75
C PRO A 268 8.18 -21.66 17.63
N SER A 269 9.23 -20.96 17.18
CA SER A 269 9.14 -19.99 16.08
C SER A 269 8.79 -20.65 14.74
N ARG A 270 9.37 -21.83 14.46
CA ARG A 270 9.05 -22.62 13.26
C ARG A 270 7.64 -23.21 13.34
N THR A 271 7.19 -23.64 14.52
CA THR A 271 5.81 -24.12 14.73
C THR A 271 4.78 -23.02 14.53
N ALA A 272 5.05 -21.81 15.05
CA ALA A 272 4.20 -20.65 14.81
C ALA A 272 4.11 -20.29 13.33
N PHE A 273 5.23 -20.33 12.61
CA PHE A 273 5.28 -20.11 11.17
C PHE A 273 4.54 -21.21 10.38
N ASP A 274 4.73 -22.49 10.71
CA ASP A 274 3.99 -23.62 10.09
C ASP A 274 2.48 -23.45 10.27
N THR A 275 2.05 -23.09 11.48
CA THR A 275 0.63 -22.86 11.79
C THR A 275 0.04 -21.73 10.92
N ALA A 276 0.77 -20.62 10.79
CA ALA A 276 0.34 -19.50 9.96
C ALA A 276 0.30 -19.87 8.46
N LEU A 277 1.29 -20.64 7.98
CA LEU A 277 1.37 -21.07 6.58
C LEU A 277 0.25 -22.06 6.22
N ARG A 278 -0.11 -22.98 7.11
CA ARG A 278 -1.28 -23.87 6.95
C ARG A 278 -2.57 -23.07 6.89
N ALA A 279 -2.76 -22.14 7.82
CA ALA A 279 -3.94 -21.26 7.82
C ALA A 279 -4.05 -20.46 6.52
N ALA A 280 -2.92 -19.99 5.96
CA ALA A 280 -2.88 -19.34 4.67
C ALA A 280 -3.26 -20.29 3.51
N ALA A 281 -2.76 -21.52 3.50
CA ALA A 281 -3.14 -22.52 2.50
C ALA A 281 -4.64 -22.84 2.54
N ASP A 282 -5.19 -23.06 3.74
CA ASP A 282 -6.61 -23.33 3.92
C ASP A 282 -7.48 -22.16 3.49
N THR A 283 -7.07 -20.93 3.82
CA THR A 283 -7.78 -19.72 3.39
C THR A 283 -7.79 -19.57 1.86
N VAL A 284 -6.64 -19.77 1.20
CA VAL A 284 -6.54 -19.71 -0.27
C VAL A 284 -7.41 -20.78 -0.92
N SER A 285 -7.46 -21.98 -0.35
CA SER A 285 -8.31 -23.08 -0.83
C SER A 285 -9.82 -22.89 -0.58
N GLY A 286 -10.22 -21.82 0.11
CA GLY A 286 -11.62 -21.56 0.46
C GLY A 286 -12.10 -22.30 1.71
N ARG A 287 -11.25 -23.11 2.35
CA ARG A 287 -11.53 -23.83 3.61
C ARG A 287 -11.28 -22.98 4.86
N TRP A 288 -11.52 -21.67 4.76
CA TRP A 288 -11.29 -20.78 5.89
C TRP A 288 -12.23 -21.14 7.05
N ALA A 289 -11.63 -21.43 8.21
CA ALA A 289 -12.32 -21.44 9.49
C ALA A 289 -12.02 -20.11 10.21
N PRO A 290 -13.00 -19.47 10.87
CA PRO A 290 -12.69 -18.43 11.84
C PRO A 290 -11.65 -18.99 12.81
N LEU A 291 -10.51 -18.31 12.95
CA LEU A 291 -9.65 -18.54 14.09
C LEU A 291 -10.46 -18.07 15.30
N ASP A 292 -11.15 -19.00 15.96
CA ASP A 292 -11.60 -18.77 17.31
C ASP A 292 -10.35 -18.37 18.09
N THR A 293 -10.31 -17.12 18.55
CA THR A 293 -9.38 -16.73 19.62
C THR A 293 -9.54 -17.79 20.68
N ALA A 294 -8.50 -18.63 20.86
CA ALA A 294 -8.55 -19.80 21.72
C ALA A 294 -9.42 -19.50 22.92
N ALA A 295 -10.61 -20.10 22.97
CA ALA A 295 -11.54 -19.89 24.07
C ALA A 295 -10.69 -20.09 25.33
N ARG A 296 -10.53 -19.04 26.14
CA ARG A 296 -9.81 -19.14 27.41
C ARG A 296 -10.33 -20.42 28.05
N ARG A 297 -9.48 -21.44 28.19
CA ARG A 297 -9.83 -22.64 28.95
C ARG A 297 -10.27 -22.10 30.30
N ARG A 298 -11.58 -22.05 30.54
CA ARG A 298 -12.10 -21.81 31.87
C ARG A 298 -11.48 -22.92 32.70
N PRO A 299 -10.71 -22.63 33.76
CA PRO A 299 -10.26 -23.68 34.64
C PRO A 299 -11.51 -24.45 35.05
N THR A 300 -11.51 -25.75 34.77
CA THR A 300 -12.53 -26.67 35.25
C THR A 300 -12.63 -26.42 36.74
N ARG A 301 -13.80 -25.95 37.19
CA ARG A 301 -14.13 -25.89 38.62
C ARG A 301 -14.02 -27.33 39.12
N GLY A 302 -12.87 -27.65 39.71
CA GLY A 302 -12.78 -28.77 40.65
C GLY A 302 -13.88 -28.56 41.69
N GLY A 303 -14.65 -29.61 41.96
CA GLY A 303 -15.79 -29.56 42.85
C GLY A 303 -15.38 -29.00 44.22
N CYS A 304 -15.83 -27.77 44.51
CA CYS A 304 -15.94 -27.34 45.89
C CYS A 304 -17.20 -27.99 46.45
N GLY A 305 -17.02 -28.84 47.47
CA GLY A 305 -18.11 -29.41 48.26
C GLY A 305 -18.98 -28.33 48.92
N PRO A 306 -20.15 -28.72 49.44
CA PRO A 306 -21.17 -27.79 49.95
C PRO A 306 -20.73 -27.17 51.28
N GLY A 307 -19.90 -26.13 51.23
CA GLY A 307 -19.44 -25.42 52.43
C GLY A 307 -19.05 -23.96 52.25
N CYS A 308 -18.77 -23.48 51.03
CA CYS A 308 -18.18 -22.15 50.82
C CYS A 308 -19.12 -21.11 50.19
N CYS A 309 -20.42 -21.12 50.51
CA CYS A 309 -21.40 -20.17 49.96
C CYS A 309 -21.63 -18.88 50.80
N ARG A 310 -20.64 -18.35 51.54
CA ARG A 310 -20.85 -17.12 52.35
C ARG A 310 -19.93 -15.91 52.10
N ALA A 311 -19.13 -15.85 51.04
CA ALA A 311 -18.24 -14.69 50.83
C ALA A 311 -18.12 -14.17 49.39
N ALA A 312 -19.17 -14.24 48.56
CA ALA A 312 -19.13 -13.73 47.19
C ALA A 312 -20.32 -12.82 46.84
N ARG A 313 -20.59 -11.81 47.69
CA ARG A 313 -21.62 -10.80 47.42
C ARG A 313 -21.16 -9.33 47.56
N CYS A 314 -19.85 -9.05 47.46
CA CYS A 314 -19.31 -7.68 47.59
C CYS A 314 -18.41 -7.18 46.45
N ALA A 315 -18.28 -7.86 45.31
CA ALA A 315 -17.31 -7.48 44.27
C ALA A 315 -17.92 -7.07 42.91
N THR A 316 -19.06 -6.37 42.91
CA THR A 316 -19.63 -5.76 41.68
C THR A 316 -19.90 -4.26 41.80
N ALA A 317 -19.32 -3.58 42.78
CA ALA A 317 -19.52 -2.14 42.97
C ALA A 317 -18.22 -1.40 43.36
N CYS A 318 -17.13 -1.56 42.61
CA CYS A 318 -16.04 -0.57 42.61
C CYS A 318 -15.10 -0.82 41.42
N GLY A 319 -15.36 -0.15 40.30
CA GLY A 319 -14.56 -0.29 39.08
C GLY A 319 -14.60 0.97 38.22
N SER A 320 -14.70 2.13 38.84
CA SER A 320 -14.51 3.43 38.19
C SER A 320 -13.71 4.32 39.13
N ARG A 321 -12.59 4.85 38.63
CA ARG A 321 -11.61 5.75 39.28
C ARG A 321 -10.43 5.03 39.96
N CYS A 322 -9.41 4.72 39.15
CA CYS A 322 -8.02 4.81 39.62
C CYS A 322 -7.26 5.72 38.66
N ALA A 323 -7.23 7.00 39.04
CA ALA A 323 -6.36 8.02 38.48
C ALA A 323 -4.93 7.78 38.97
N TRP A 324 -3.98 8.02 38.06
CA TRP A 324 -2.55 8.06 38.28
C TRP A 324 -2.15 8.91 39.50
N ARG A 325 -1.36 8.35 40.42
CA ARG A 325 -0.60 9.13 41.40
C ARG A 325 0.80 8.55 41.57
N SER A 326 1.79 9.36 41.25
CA SER A 326 3.23 9.10 41.31
C SER A 326 3.74 8.86 42.74
N PRO A 327 4.80 8.04 42.93
CA PRO A 327 5.36 7.78 44.26
C PRO A 327 6.26 8.94 44.74
N ARG A 328 6.00 9.43 45.97
CA ARG A 328 6.91 10.33 46.71
C ARG A 328 8.00 9.48 47.38
N ARG A 329 9.24 9.97 47.31
CA ARG A 329 10.42 9.43 48.03
C ARG A 329 10.23 9.59 49.55
N PRO A 330 10.70 8.65 50.37
CA PRO A 330 10.79 8.84 51.81
C PRO A 330 12.03 9.67 52.18
N SER A 331 11.83 10.62 53.08
CA SER A 331 12.87 11.39 53.78
C SER A 331 13.33 10.64 55.04
N THR A 332 14.65 10.63 55.21
CA THR A 332 15.43 10.73 56.46
C THR A 332 15.31 9.63 57.52
N GLY A 333 16.40 8.87 57.63
CA GLY A 333 17.14 8.59 58.86
C GLY A 333 18.62 8.80 58.56
#